data_AF-A0A4W6DYE5-F1
#
_entry.id   AF-A0A4W6DYE5-F1
#
_cell.length_a   1.000
_cell.length_b   1.000
_cell.length_c   1.000
_cell.angle_alpha   90.00
_cell.angle_beta   90.00
_cell.angle_gamma   90.00
#
_symmetry.space_group_name_H-M   'P 1'
#
loop_
_entity.id
_entity.type
_entity.pdbx_description
1 polymer ?
#
loop_
_entity_poly.entity_id
_entity_poly.type
_entity_poly.pdbx_seq_one_letter_code
_entity_poly.pdbx_strand_id
1 'polypeptide(L)'
;WTMQQWSTVLVHHMVWPAMSPDLNPIEHVWDQLKQRLDDRTPPPCDLAELCVALVEEWNALPQNNIMRLVRSMRRRCQDVIALIWTFILKLLCT
;
A
#
# COMPACT_ATOMS: atom_id res chain seq x y z
N TRP A 1 5.08 7.61 13.17
CA TRP A 1 4.38 6.33 13.35
C TRP A 1 5.41 5.23 13.58
N THR A 2 5.95 5.12 14.80
CA THR A 2 6.95 4.10 15.13
C THR A 2 6.25 2.77 15.44
N MET A 3 6.63 1.69 14.74
CA MET A 3 6.05 0.35 14.83
C MET A 3 6.28 -0.36 16.18
N GLN A 4 6.79 0.34 17.20
CA GLN A 4 7.18 -0.23 18.49
C GLN A 4 6.01 -0.60 19.42
N GLN A 5 4.78 -0.18 19.12
CA GLN A 5 3.63 -0.42 19.99
C GLN A 5 2.88 -1.75 19.75
N TRP A 6 3.19 -2.49 18.67
CA TRP A 6 2.40 -3.64 18.24
C TRP A 6 2.80 -4.99 18.86
N SER A 7 3.83 -5.04 19.72
CA SER A 7 4.32 -6.29 20.33
C SER A 7 3.38 -6.89 21.39
N THR A 8 2.38 -6.13 21.84
CA THR A 8 1.37 -6.57 22.82
C THR A 8 0.25 -7.39 22.19
N VAL A 9 0.09 -7.30 20.87
CA VAL A 9 -0.80 -8.15 20.08
C VAL A 9 0.10 -9.15 19.38
N LEU A 10 -0.24 -10.43 19.40
CA LEU A 10 0.57 -11.57 18.89
C LEU A 10 0.73 -11.56 17.35
N VAL A 11 1.16 -10.43 16.79
CA VAL A 11 1.32 -10.18 15.37
C VAL A 11 2.79 -10.31 15.05
N HIS A 12 3.14 -11.35 14.29
CA HIS A 12 4.49 -11.52 13.79
C HIS A 12 4.83 -10.37 12.84
N HIS A 13 5.88 -9.62 13.18
CA HIS A 13 6.37 -8.50 12.38
C HIS A 13 7.29 -9.01 11.25
N MET A 14 7.08 -8.52 10.04
CA MET A 14 7.99 -8.77 8.91
C MET A 14 9.07 -7.70 8.88
N VAL A 15 10.34 -8.11 8.80
CA VAL A 15 11.46 -7.16 8.66
C VAL A 15 11.34 -6.47 7.28
N TRP A 16 11.11 -5.16 7.29
CA TRP A 16 10.90 -4.38 6.08
C TRP A 16 12.21 -3.75 5.59
N PRO A 17 12.57 -3.91 4.30
CA PRO A 17 13.72 -3.20 3.75
C PRO A 17 13.42 -1.70 3.62
N ALA A 18 14.42 -0.86 3.92
CA ALA A 18 14.30 0.58 3.70
C ALA A 18 14.08 0.88 2.21
N MET A 19 13.27 1.92 1.91
CA MET A 19 13.06 2.46 0.55
C MET A 19 12.26 1.59 -0.43
N SER A 20 11.39 0.68 0.05
CA SER A 20 10.47 -0.10 -0.80
C SER A 20 8.99 0.24 -0.52
N PRO A 21 8.49 1.44 -0.92
CA PRO A 21 7.08 1.79 -0.77
C PRO A 21 6.17 0.86 -1.59
N ASP A 22 6.66 0.32 -2.71
CA ASP A 22 5.96 -0.64 -3.59
C ASP A 22 5.54 -1.92 -2.85
N LEU A 23 6.26 -2.27 -1.79
CA LEU A 23 5.91 -3.41 -0.97
C LEU A 23 4.69 -3.14 -0.09
N ASN A 24 4.35 -1.87 0.21
CA ASN A 24 3.32 -1.54 1.19
C ASN A 24 1.92 -1.61 0.55
N PRO A 25 1.13 -2.68 0.76
CA PRO A 25 -0.19 -2.81 0.15
C PRO A 25 -1.13 -1.66 0.52
N ILE A 26 -0.88 -0.95 1.62
CA ILE A 26 -1.72 0.17 2.05
C ILE A 26 -1.58 1.38 1.11
N GLU A 27 -0.40 1.62 0.54
CA GLU A 27 -0.18 2.73 -0.41
C GLU A 27 -1.04 2.52 -1.67
N HIS A 28 -1.09 1.28 -2.16
CA HIS A 28 -1.98 0.94 -3.28
C HIS A 28 -3.47 1.10 -2.97
N VAL A 29 -3.88 0.98 -1.69
CA VAL A 29 -5.26 1.25 -1.28
C VAL A 29 -5.49 2.76 -1.24
N TRP A 30 -4.54 3.54 -0.74
CA TRP A 30 -4.60 5.00 -0.73
C TRP A 30 -4.66 5.59 -2.14
N ASP A 31 -3.85 5.09 -3.07
CA ASP A 31 -3.87 5.52 -4.48
C ASP A 31 -5.23 5.27 -5.12
N GLN A 32 -5.83 4.10 -4.88
CA GLN A 32 -7.17 3.78 -5.36
C GLN A 32 -8.23 4.71 -4.75
N LEU A 33 -8.16 4.96 -3.44
CA LEU A 33 -9.11 5.82 -2.76
C LEU A 33 -9.03 7.25 -3.30
N LYS A 34 -7.81 7.75 -3.52
CA LYS A 34 -7.56 9.06 -4.13
C LYS A 34 -8.15 9.13 -5.54
N GLN A 35 -7.89 8.13 -6.38
CA GLN A 35 -8.44 8.08 -7.74
C GLN A 35 -9.98 8.12 -7.74
N ARG A 36 -10.62 7.37 -6.84
CA ARG A 36 -12.09 7.36 -6.73
C ARG A 36 -12.66 8.69 -6.25
N LEU A 37 -11.96 9.38 -5.35
CA LEU A 37 -12.33 10.74 -4.94
C LEU A 37 -12.18 11.73 -6.09
N ASP A 38 -11.11 11.63 -6.87
CA ASP A 38 -10.86 12.49 -8.04
C ASP A 38 -11.93 12.26 -9.15
N ASP A 39 -12.42 11.04 -9.29
CA ASP A 39 -13.46 10.66 -10.25
C ASP A 39 -14.90 11.02 -9.82
N ARG A 40 -15.10 11.51 -8.57
CA ARG A 40 -16.44 11.85 -8.07
C ARG A 40 -17.04 13.05 -8.80
N THR A 41 -18.34 12.96 -9.07
CA THR A 41 -19.14 14.05 -9.62
C THR A 41 -20.44 14.20 -8.80
N PRO A 42 -20.66 15.34 -8.11
CA PRO A 42 -19.78 16.50 -8.01
C PRO A 42 -18.53 16.24 -7.14
N PRO A 43 -17.43 16.98 -7.35
CA PRO A 43 -16.29 16.93 -6.45
C PRO A 43 -16.66 17.51 -5.08
N PRO A 44 -16.06 17.02 -3.98
CA PRO A 44 -16.27 17.58 -2.65
C PRO A 44 -15.83 19.05 -2.60
N CYS A 45 -16.69 19.93 -2.10
CA CYS A 45 -16.42 21.37 -2.06
C CYS A 45 -15.77 21.82 -0.74
N ASP A 46 -15.98 21.08 0.34
CA ASP A 46 -15.42 21.39 1.66
C ASP A 46 -14.86 20.15 2.39
N LEU A 47 -14.24 20.39 3.55
CA LEU A 47 -13.61 19.33 4.34
C LEU A 47 -14.63 18.33 4.91
N ALA A 48 -15.85 18.75 5.22
CA ALA A 48 -16.88 17.88 5.75
C ALA A 48 -17.39 16.93 4.67
N GLU A 49 -17.67 17.45 3.47
CA GLU A 49 -18.02 16.66 2.29
C GLU A 49 -16.89 15.70 1.91
N LEU A 50 -15.62 16.15 1.97
CA LEU A 50 -14.48 15.29 1.68
C LEU A 50 -14.38 14.13 2.69
N CYS A 51 -14.60 14.38 3.98
CA CYS A 51 -14.61 13.34 5.00
C CYS A 51 -15.72 12.31 4.76
N VAL A 52 -16.93 12.76 4.41
CA VAL A 52 -18.05 11.86 4.06
C VAL A 52 -17.71 11.05 2.82
N ALA A 53 -17.23 11.71 1.77
CA ALA A 53 -16.86 11.06 0.52
C ALA A 53 -15.76 10.00 0.71
N LEU A 54 -14.76 10.28 1.54
CA LEU A 54 -13.68 9.34 1.86
C LEU A 54 -14.24 8.08 2.53
N VAL A 55 -15.15 8.23 3.49
CA VAL A 55 -15.78 7.09 4.19
C VAL A 55 -16.66 6.28 3.25
N GLU A 56 -17.43 6.94 2.40
CA GLU A 56 -18.26 6.27 1.38
C GLU A 56 -17.41 5.47 0.39
N GLU A 57 -16.37 6.07 -0.19
CA GLU A 57 -15.47 5.36 -1.10
C GLU A 57 -14.72 4.23 -0.40
N TRP A 58 -14.30 4.43 0.85
CA TRP A 58 -13.64 3.39 1.64
C TRP A 58 -14.57 2.18 1.85
N ASN A 59 -15.85 2.43 2.20
CA ASN A 59 -16.84 1.37 2.39
C ASN A 59 -17.25 0.71 1.06
N ALA A 60 -17.16 1.43 -0.06
CA ALA A 60 -17.45 0.91 -1.39
C ALA A 60 -16.27 0.13 -2.00
N LEU A 61 -15.06 0.22 -1.43
CA LEU A 61 -13.91 -0.54 -1.93
C LEU A 61 -14.20 -2.03 -1.85
N PRO A 62 -14.16 -2.76 -2.97
CA PRO A 62 -14.57 -4.14 -2.97
C PRO A 62 -13.49 -5.01 -2.32
N GLN A 63 -13.92 -5.90 -1.42
CA GLN A 63 -13.01 -6.72 -0.61
C GLN A 63 -12.07 -7.60 -1.46
N ASN A 64 -12.48 -7.94 -2.69
CA ASN A 64 -11.65 -8.65 -3.66
C ASN A 64 -10.39 -7.86 -4.06
N ASN A 65 -10.45 -6.53 -4.14
CA ASN A 65 -9.32 -5.68 -4.47
C ASN A 65 -8.29 -5.73 -3.33
N ILE A 66 -8.74 -5.60 -2.09
CA ILE A 66 -7.89 -5.71 -0.90
C ILE A 66 -7.26 -7.11 -0.84
N MET A 67 -8.06 -8.15 -1.03
CA MET A 67 -7.57 -9.53 -1.01
C MET A 67 -6.55 -9.81 -2.12
N ARG A 68 -6.73 -9.21 -3.31
CA ARG A 68 -5.77 -9.30 -4.42
C ARG A 68 -4.44 -8.63 -4.07
N LEU A 69 -4.45 -7.48 -3.39
CA LEU A 69 -3.24 -6.81 -2.91
C LEU A 69 -2.51 -7.63 -1.84
N VAL A 70 -3.25 -8.21 -0.90
CA VAL A 70 -2.65 -9.10 0.13
C VAL A 70 -2.03 -10.33 -0.52
N ARG A 71 -2.74 -10.99 -1.45
CA ARG A 71 -2.23 -12.17 -2.16
C ARG A 71 -1.04 -11.85 -3.07
N SER A 72 -0.93 -10.62 -3.57
CA SER A 72 0.21 -10.21 -4.41
C SER A 72 1.50 -9.96 -3.63
N MET A 73 1.45 -9.89 -2.29
CA MET A 73 2.62 -9.58 -1.45
C MET A 73 3.81 -10.50 -1.73
N ARG A 74 3.57 -11.82 -1.83
CA ARG A 74 4.64 -12.78 -2.12
C ARG A 74 5.38 -12.44 -3.41
N ARG A 75 4.64 -12.12 -4.47
CA ARG A 75 5.22 -11.74 -5.77
C ARG A 75 5.99 -10.44 -5.67
N ARG A 76 5.42 -9.40 -5.04
CA ARG A 76 6.09 -8.10 -4.87
C ARG A 76 7.40 -8.22 -4.08
N CYS A 77 7.43 -9.05 -3.04
CA CYS A 77 8.67 -9.36 -2.31
C CYS A 77 9.71 -10.05 -3.21
N GLN A 78 9.30 -10.99 -4.06
CA GLN A 78 10.19 -11.65 -5.00
C GLN A 78 10.74 -10.66 -6.04
N ASP A 79 9.90 -9.75 -6.55
CA ASP A 79 10.30 -8.73 -7.51
C ASP A 79 11.36 -7.79 -6.91
N VAL A 80 11.20 -7.38 -5.65
CA VAL A 80 12.20 -6.57 -4.93
C VAL A 80 13.51 -7.33 -4.72
N ILE A 81 13.45 -8.60 -4.32
CA ILE A 81 14.66 -9.43 -4.17
C ILE A 81 15.40 -9.57 -5.51
N ALA A 82 14.68 -9.81 -6.60
CA ALA A 82 15.25 -9.90 -7.95
C ALA A 82 15.86 -8.57 -8.40
N LEU A 83 15.22 -7.45 -8.08
CA LEU A 83 15.74 -6.11 -8.36
C LEU A 83 17.06 -5.88 -7.61
N ILE A 84 17.10 -6.19 -6.31
CA ILE A 84 18.32 -6.06 -5.50
C ILE A 84 19.45 -6.91 -6.09
N TRP A 85 19.16 -8.16 -6.48
CA TRP A 85 20.17 -9.05 -7.08
C TRP A 85 20.68 -8.51 -8.42
N THR A 86 19.80 -7.98 -9.27
CA THR A 86 20.21 -7.35 -10.53
C THR A 86 21.06 -6.10 -10.32
N PHE A 87 20.78 -5.29 -9.30
CA PHE A 87 21.64 -4.16 -8.92
C PHE A 87 23.01 -4.62 -8.42
N ILE A 88 23.08 -5.63 -7.55
CA ILE A 88 24.34 -6.18 -7.03
C ILE A 88 25.17 -6.82 -8.14
N LEU A 89 24.56 -7.60 -9.03
CA LEU A 89 25.26 -8.19 -10.18
C LEU A 89 25.85 -7.12 -11.10
N LYS A 90 25.12 -6.03 -11.36
CA LYS A 90 25.66 -4.90 -12.13
C LYS A 90 26.88 -4.29 -11.44
N LEU A 91 26.82 -4.07 -10.12
CA LEU A 91 27.95 -3.52 -9.34
C LEU A 91 29.17 -4.46 -9.29
N LEU A 92 28.97 -5.77 -9.25
CA LEU A 92 30.07 -6.76 -9.22
C LEU A 92 30.68 -7.04 -10.60
N CYS A 93 29.93 -6.78 -11.68
CA CYS A 93 30.42 -6.91 -13.05
C CYS A 93 30.98 -5.60 -13.63
N THR A 94 31.13 -4.55 -12.81
CA THR A 94 31.83 -3.29 -13.16
C THR A 94 33.16 -3.23 -12.43
#